data_AF-A0A1V5V2L0-F1
#
_entry.id   AF-A0A1V5V2L0-F1
#
_cell.length_a   1.000
_cell.length_b   1.000
_cell.length_c   1.000
_cell.angle_alpha   90.00
_cell.angle_beta   90.00
_cell.angle_gamma   90.00
#
_symmetry.space_group_name_H-M   'P 1'
#
loop_
_entity.id
_entity.type
_entity.pdbx_description
1 polymer ?
#
loop_
_entity_poly.entity_id
_entity_poly.type
_entity_poly.pdbx_seq_one_letter_code
_entity_poly.pdbx_strand_id
1 'polypeptide(L)'
;MDRKTIAEGLRSLGLKKGSIVLLHSSFLSLGQVKKGPPEVIKAFLDVLGDKGTLMVPAFGQLGVLVEEVKNLPGAVISSCPLGTVAACGPDAGELCADHWKADTAHGKDTPYTRLADKGGSICLLGVDQDRNTSLHSVEALLKLPYLSTVSRTFQTPEGKEVTKEYHFFPGPHRDFIGLDRLLTDAGVMKTARIGNAQVRLIDSAGMFETLLAVGAQRPDFVLCDNPECADCVKQRAALHADAYAKESFRLAASARLAGRYVPEIIENLQRESISAVELDFLQGKACWMLPADRLAAAIQEFAGEGITVSALRLPMVPDDSLKLLSLLKEIKLKRVVLPVQGAASLAKTLDGAGIEVSLANDIQTARSAAADLMTVRMEVPGVSFTFNPVNFTRAGEHPFLYSYKTGRFIKTIRQLDIADCTWDGQETPFARGNSEIKELISILRCGNFSGWFVLGGGAPYPGPLADAAENFRNLLASM
;
A
#
# COMPACT_ATOMS: atom_id res chain seq x y z
N MET A 1 13.84 -28.02 34.83
CA MET A 1 15.00 -27.10 35.02
C MET A 1 14.82 -26.27 36.29
N ASP A 2 15.90 -25.68 36.80
CA ASP A 2 15.87 -24.77 37.96
C ASP A 2 16.25 -23.33 37.58
N ARG A 3 16.09 -22.41 38.53
CA ARG A 3 16.39 -20.98 38.40
C ARG A 3 17.81 -20.71 37.91
N LYS A 4 18.81 -21.47 38.39
CA LYS A 4 20.22 -21.32 38.01
C LYS A 4 20.42 -21.62 36.52
N THR A 5 19.84 -22.72 36.04
CA THR A 5 19.88 -23.11 34.62
C THR A 5 19.28 -22.02 33.72
N ILE A 6 18.16 -21.43 34.12
CA ILE A 6 17.51 -20.34 33.37
C ILE A 6 18.43 -19.11 33.33
N ALA A 7 18.96 -18.71 34.48
CA ALA A 7 19.84 -17.55 34.59
C ALA A 7 21.14 -17.72 33.78
N GLU A 8 21.72 -18.91 33.74
CA GLU A 8 22.89 -19.22 32.90
C GLU A 8 22.56 -19.12 31.41
N GLY A 9 21.41 -19.65 30.98
CA GLY A 9 20.92 -19.51 29.61
C GLY A 9 20.74 -18.05 29.19
N LEU A 10 20.10 -17.24 30.04
CA LEU A 10 19.92 -15.80 29.82
C LEU A 10 21.26 -15.05 29.71
N ARG A 11 22.25 -15.37 30.56
CA ARG A 11 23.59 -14.78 30.48
C ARG A 11 24.31 -15.18 29.20
N SER A 12 24.20 -16.44 28.79
CA SER A 12 24.84 -16.95 27.56
C SER A 12 24.32 -16.26 26.30
N LEU A 13 23.05 -15.83 26.30
CA LEU A 13 22.45 -15.03 25.22
C LEU A 13 22.97 -13.60 25.16
N GLY A 14 23.52 -13.09 26.28
CA GLY A 14 24.12 -11.76 26.36
C GLY A 14 23.46 -10.82 27.36
N LEU A 15 22.46 -11.26 28.14
CA LEU A 15 21.93 -10.46 29.24
C LEU A 15 22.96 -10.32 30.36
N LYS A 16 23.08 -9.11 30.89
CA LYS A 16 24.08 -8.75 31.90
C LYS A 16 23.43 -7.98 33.05
N LYS A 17 24.19 -7.80 34.13
CA LYS A 17 23.81 -6.90 35.22
C LYS A 17 23.60 -5.50 34.66
N GLY A 18 22.48 -4.87 35.00
CA GLY A 18 22.09 -3.55 34.50
C GLY A 18 21.34 -3.55 33.17
N SER A 19 21.11 -4.70 32.52
CA SER A 19 20.31 -4.74 31.29
C SER A 19 18.86 -4.30 31.55
N ILE A 20 18.25 -3.67 30.53
CA ILE A 20 16.83 -3.36 30.48
C ILE A 20 16.21 -4.30 29.43
N VAL A 21 15.18 -5.05 29.81
CA VAL A 21 14.66 -6.13 28.96
C VAL A 21 13.14 -6.07 28.85
N LEU A 22 12.61 -6.04 27.62
CA LEU A 22 11.21 -6.32 27.33
C LEU A 22 11.02 -7.82 27.09
N LEU A 23 10.21 -8.48 27.91
CA LEU A 23 9.94 -9.91 27.84
C LEU A 23 8.57 -10.19 27.22
N HIS A 24 8.58 -10.94 26.12
CA HIS A 24 7.44 -11.67 25.60
C HIS A 24 7.66 -13.16 25.86
N SER A 25 6.65 -13.89 26.32
CA SER A 25 6.91 -15.25 26.79
C SER A 25 5.74 -16.22 26.66
N SER A 26 6.09 -17.50 26.50
CA SER A 26 5.20 -18.63 26.69
C SER A 26 5.78 -19.53 27.77
N PHE A 27 5.23 -19.47 28.99
CA PHE A 27 5.76 -20.27 30.12
C PHE A 27 5.76 -21.78 29.80
N LEU A 28 4.73 -22.28 29.13
CA LEU A 28 4.59 -23.70 28.79
C LEU A 28 5.72 -24.20 27.89
N SER A 29 6.26 -23.33 27.02
CA SER A 29 7.34 -23.68 26.08
C SER A 29 8.64 -24.07 26.77
N LEU A 30 8.87 -23.63 28.02
CA LEU A 30 10.04 -24.00 28.81
C LEU A 30 10.02 -25.49 29.19
N GLY A 31 8.83 -26.10 29.29
CA GLY A 31 8.65 -27.41 29.93
C GLY A 31 8.63 -27.29 31.45
N GLN A 32 9.12 -28.30 32.16
CA GLN A 32 9.04 -28.32 33.62
C GLN A 32 10.03 -27.35 34.28
N VAL A 33 9.52 -26.33 34.97
CA VAL A 33 10.30 -25.40 35.82
C VAL A 33 10.04 -25.72 37.29
N LYS A 34 11.09 -26.03 38.06
CA LYS A 34 10.97 -26.29 39.50
C LYS A 34 10.39 -25.05 40.19
N LYS A 35 9.38 -25.25 41.05
CA LYS A 35 8.66 -24.19 41.80
C LYS A 35 7.90 -23.16 40.92
N GLY A 36 7.67 -23.46 39.64
CA GLY A 36 6.69 -22.76 38.81
C GLY A 36 7.13 -21.41 38.21
N PRO A 37 6.17 -20.62 37.68
CA PRO A 37 6.41 -19.35 37.00
C PRO A 37 7.26 -18.31 37.76
N PRO A 38 7.11 -18.13 39.09
CA PRO A 38 7.90 -17.13 39.83
C PRO A 38 9.41 -17.33 39.71
N GLU A 39 9.89 -18.58 39.54
CA GLU A 39 11.33 -18.85 39.40
C GLU A 39 11.90 -18.34 38.08
N VAL A 40 11.08 -18.18 37.03
CA VAL A 40 11.51 -17.59 35.76
C VAL A 40 11.78 -16.10 35.95
N ILE A 41 10.84 -15.37 36.54
CA ILE A 41 11.01 -13.93 36.83
C ILE A 41 12.19 -13.69 37.76
N LYS A 42 12.30 -14.50 38.82
CA LYS A 42 13.44 -14.48 39.73
C LYS A 42 14.78 -14.76 39.02
N ALA A 43 14.81 -15.61 37.99
CA ALA A 43 16.01 -15.84 37.19
C ALA A 43 16.37 -14.60 36.35
N PHE A 44 15.39 -13.91 35.75
CA PHE A 44 15.64 -12.60 35.11
C PHE A 44 16.22 -11.62 36.13
N LEU A 45 15.57 -11.42 37.28
CA LEU A 45 16.02 -10.48 38.30
C LEU A 45 17.44 -10.78 38.83
N ASP A 46 17.85 -12.05 38.94
CA ASP A 46 19.23 -12.42 39.29
C ASP A 46 20.27 -12.02 38.23
N VAL A 47 19.88 -12.06 36.95
CA VAL A 47 20.77 -11.71 35.85
C VAL A 47 20.88 -10.20 35.73
N LEU A 48 19.74 -9.50 35.82
CA LEU A 48 19.64 -8.05 35.70
C LEU A 48 20.22 -7.32 36.93
N GLY A 49 20.08 -7.90 38.12
CA GLY A 49 20.52 -7.31 39.38
C GLY A 49 19.76 -6.04 39.76
N ASP A 50 20.24 -5.36 40.80
CA ASP A 50 19.68 -4.13 41.38
C ASP A 50 19.66 -2.93 40.44
N LYS A 51 20.46 -2.96 39.37
CA LYS A 51 20.56 -1.89 38.37
C LYS A 51 19.78 -2.16 37.09
N GLY A 52 19.21 -3.35 36.91
CA GLY A 52 18.51 -3.71 35.68
C GLY A 52 17.00 -3.58 35.82
N THR A 53 16.32 -3.56 34.68
CA THR A 53 14.87 -3.33 34.61
C THR A 53 14.21 -4.39 33.73
N LEU A 54 13.17 -5.04 34.24
CA LEU A 54 12.36 -6.00 33.49
C LEU A 54 11.02 -5.36 33.11
N MET A 55 10.68 -5.39 31.83
CA MET A 55 9.45 -4.86 31.25
C MET A 55 8.67 -5.98 30.54
N VAL A 56 7.35 -5.91 30.56
CA VAL A 56 6.44 -6.84 29.86
C VAL A 56 5.28 -6.06 29.24
N PRO A 57 4.73 -6.49 28.09
CA PRO A 57 3.42 -6.00 27.67
C PRO A 57 2.36 -6.46 28.68
N ALA A 58 1.41 -5.59 29.00
CA ALA A 58 0.41 -5.77 30.05
C ALA A 58 -1.01 -5.38 29.59
N PHE A 59 -1.27 -5.43 28.30
CA PHE A 59 -2.61 -5.25 27.72
C PHE A 59 -3.30 -6.60 27.59
N GLY A 60 -4.53 -6.75 28.11
CA GLY A 60 -5.28 -8.00 28.03
C GLY A 60 -4.60 -9.18 28.76
N GLN A 61 -4.78 -10.40 28.24
CA GLN A 61 -4.25 -11.63 28.83
C GLN A 61 -3.04 -12.15 28.02
N LEU A 62 -1.82 -11.94 28.54
CA LEU A 62 -0.57 -12.21 27.82
C LEU A 62 0.33 -13.28 28.50
N GLY A 63 -0.28 -14.15 29.31
CA GLY A 63 0.38 -15.27 29.97
C GLY A 63 0.81 -15.00 31.41
N VAL A 64 1.08 -16.09 32.14
CA VAL A 64 1.28 -16.04 33.61
C VAL A 64 2.48 -15.20 34.05
N LEU A 65 3.55 -15.14 33.25
CA LEU A 65 4.76 -14.39 33.60
C LEU A 65 4.53 -12.86 33.61
N VAL A 66 3.55 -12.37 32.86
CA VAL A 66 3.16 -10.95 32.89
C VAL A 66 2.56 -10.59 34.24
N GLU A 67 1.70 -11.44 34.79
CA GLU A 67 1.09 -11.23 36.11
C GLU A 67 2.13 -11.31 37.23
N GLU A 68 3.11 -12.21 37.12
CA GLU A 68 4.23 -12.26 38.07
C GLU A 68 5.01 -10.93 38.10
N VAL A 69 5.27 -10.31 36.95
CA VAL A 69 5.95 -9.00 36.89
C VAL A 69 5.09 -7.87 37.45
N LYS A 70 3.79 -7.85 37.12
CA LYS A 70 2.84 -6.84 37.64
C LYS A 70 2.72 -6.87 39.17
N ASN A 71 2.89 -8.05 39.77
CA ASN A 71 2.78 -8.25 41.21
C ASN A 71 4.11 -8.04 41.97
N LEU A 72 5.21 -7.72 41.29
CA LEU A 72 6.48 -7.42 41.96
C LEU A 72 6.36 -6.13 42.79
N PRO A 73 6.97 -6.10 44.00
CA PRO A 73 7.11 -4.86 44.75
C PRO A 73 7.85 -3.80 43.91
N GLY A 74 7.23 -2.63 43.74
CA GLY A 74 7.80 -1.54 42.93
C GLY A 74 7.58 -1.67 41.42
N ALA A 75 6.72 -2.58 40.96
CA ALA A 75 6.26 -2.60 39.57
C ALA A 75 5.48 -1.31 39.24
N VAL A 76 5.77 -0.72 38.08
CA VAL A 76 5.10 0.45 37.52
C VAL A 76 4.34 0.02 36.27
N ILE A 77 3.07 0.37 36.19
CA ILE A 77 2.21 0.08 35.04
C ILE A 77 1.98 1.37 34.26
N SER A 78 2.28 1.37 32.97
CA SER A 78 2.05 2.55 32.12
C SER A 78 0.56 2.80 31.93
N SER A 79 0.15 4.06 31.94
CA SER A 79 -1.20 4.46 31.55
C SER A 79 -1.30 4.53 30.02
N CYS A 80 -1.91 3.56 29.36
CA CYS A 80 -2.29 3.63 27.94
C CYS A 80 -3.38 2.59 27.68
N PRO A 81 -4.54 2.93 27.09
CA PRO A 81 -5.65 1.99 26.91
C PRO A 81 -5.38 0.87 25.90
N LEU A 82 -4.36 1.04 25.04
CA LEU A 82 -4.12 0.17 23.88
C LEU A 82 -2.74 -0.50 23.85
N GLY A 83 -1.79 -0.03 24.66
CA GLY A 83 -0.41 -0.47 24.60
C GLY A 83 0.23 -0.73 25.96
N THR A 84 -0.56 -0.85 27.03
CA THR A 84 -0.09 -0.98 28.43
C THR A 84 1.14 -1.88 28.56
N VAL A 85 2.14 -1.41 29.29
CA VAL A 85 3.27 -2.22 29.75
C VAL A 85 3.36 -2.18 31.28
N ALA A 86 4.02 -3.18 31.86
CA ALA A 86 4.45 -3.17 33.24
C ALA A 86 5.97 -3.31 33.29
N ALA A 87 6.63 -2.54 34.16
CA ALA A 87 8.07 -2.60 34.33
C ALA A 87 8.44 -2.62 35.82
N CYS A 88 9.54 -3.30 36.17
CA CYS A 88 10.07 -3.34 37.53
C CYS A 88 11.60 -3.19 37.48
N GLY A 89 12.13 -2.22 38.23
CA GLY A 89 13.55 -1.85 38.24
C GLY A 89 13.75 -0.33 38.21
N PRO A 90 15.00 0.16 38.24
CA PRO A 90 15.32 1.58 38.32
C PRO A 90 14.73 2.45 37.20
N ASP A 91 14.60 1.90 35.98
CA ASP A 91 14.08 2.64 34.82
C ASP A 91 12.56 2.52 34.64
N ALA A 92 11.87 1.75 35.51
CA ALA A 92 10.44 1.45 35.34
C ALA A 92 9.57 2.71 35.28
N GLY A 93 9.88 3.71 36.11
CA GLY A 93 9.16 4.99 36.12
C GLY A 93 9.28 5.73 34.78
N GLU A 94 10.50 5.83 34.25
CA GLU A 94 10.77 6.57 33.00
C GLU A 94 10.23 5.82 31.77
N LEU A 95 10.37 4.49 31.73
CA LEU A 95 9.82 3.67 30.64
C LEU A 95 8.30 3.80 30.56
N CYS A 96 7.60 3.78 31.71
CA CYS A 96 6.14 3.79 31.77
C CYS A 96 5.52 5.20 31.76
N ALA A 97 6.31 6.26 31.98
CA ALA A 97 5.82 7.62 32.17
C ALA A 97 4.99 8.12 30.98
N ASP A 98 3.89 8.83 31.24
CA ASP A 98 3.16 9.60 30.21
C ASP A 98 2.77 8.83 28.93
N HIS A 99 2.68 7.49 28.97
CA HIS A 99 2.43 6.68 27.78
C HIS A 99 1.10 7.08 27.08
N TRP A 100 0.07 7.43 27.84
CA TRP A 100 -1.22 7.88 27.31
C TRP A 100 -1.14 9.20 26.55
N LYS A 101 -0.09 10.00 26.76
CA LYS A 101 0.13 11.28 26.07
C LYS A 101 0.74 11.06 24.68
N ALA A 102 1.37 9.92 24.41
CA ALA A 102 1.95 9.60 23.09
C ALA A 102 0.90 9.56 21.97
N ASP A 103 1.22 10.14 20.81
CA ASP A 103 0.32 10.26 19.65
C ASP A 103 -0.12 8.90 19.06
N THR A 104 0.68 7.87 19.33
CA THR A 104 0.47 6.49 18.86
C THR A 104 0.54 5.54 20.06
N ALA A 105 -0.02 4.34 19.93
CA ALA A 105 0.02 3.34 21.00
C ALA A 105 1.40 2.67 21.15
N HIS A 106 2.24 2.69 20.10
CA HIS A 106 3.50 1.94 20.05
C HIS A 106 4.70 2.73 19.53
N GLY A 107 4.52 3.88 18.88
CA GLY A 107 5.57 4.61 18.18
C GLY A 107 6.39 5.54 19.08
N LYS A 108 6.57 6.78 18.62
CA LYS A 108 7.38 7.80 19.31
C LYS A 108 6.83 8.10 20.72
N ASP A 109 7.74 8.33 21.67
CA ASP A 109 7.45 8.69 23.07
C ASP A 109 6.70 7.60 23.85
N THR A 110 6.79 6.34 23.41
CA THR A 110 6.19 5.16 24.08
C THR A 110 7.26 4.33 24.79
N PRO A 111 6.88 3.39 25.68
CA PRO A 111 7.84 2.50 26.35
C PRO A 111 8.72 1.69 25.38
N TYR A 112 8.22 1.39 24.18
CA TYR A 112 8.95 0.59 23.17
C TYR A 112 10.11 1.38 22.56
N THR A 113 9.91 2.67 22.25
CA THR A 113 10.98 3.53 21.74
C THR A 113 11.96 3.94 22.84
N ARG A 114 11.47 4.22 24.05
CA ARG A 114 12.35 4.51 25.20
C ARG A 114 13.23 3.33 25.60
N LEU A 115 12.74 2.09 25.44
CA LEU A 115 13.58 0.89 25.60
C LEU A 115 14.77 0.93 24.64
N ALA A 116 14.54 1.28 23.38
CA ALA A 116 15.59 1.41 22.37
C ALA A 116 16.56 2.54 22.73
N ASP A 117 16.05 3.72 23.10
CA ASP A 117 16.86 4.88 23.47
C ASP A 117 17.81 4.60 24.66
N LYS A 118 17.38 3.71 25.58
CA LYS A 118 18.17 3.27 26.73
C LYS A 118 19.10 2.08 26.45
N GLY A 119 19.20 1.63 25.20
CA GLY A 119 20.02 0.46 24.83
C GLY A 119 19.49 -0.87 25.40
N GLY A 120 18.17 -0.96 25.58
CA GLY A 120 17.51 -2.16 26.07
C GLY A 120 17.41 -3.28 25.03
N SER A 121 17.00 -4.45 25.48
CA SER A 121 16.83 -5.64 24.63
C SER A 121 15.40 -6.18 24.67
N ILE A 122 14.99 -6.85 23.60
CA ILE A 122 13.72 -7.57 23.53
C ILE A 122 14.03 -9.07 23.64
N CYS A 123 13.39 -9.74 24.59
CA CYS A 123 13.52 -11.17 24.83
C CYS A 123 12.22 -11.88 24.44
N LEU A 124 12.28 -12.71 23.41
CA LEU A 124 11.19 -13.60 22.99
C LEU A 124 11.46 -14.99 23.56
N LEU A 125 10.86 -15.30 24.70
CA LEU A 125 11.05 -16.54 25.42
C LEU A 125 10.00 -17.59 25.00
N GLY A 126 10.36 -18.43 24.04
CA GLY A 126 9.50 -19.50 23.54
C GLY A 126 8.29 -19.00 22.77
N VAL A 127 8.43 -17.80 22.20
CA VAL A 127 7.52 -17.19 21.23
C VAL A 127 8.35 -16.69 20.05
N ASP A 128 7.70 -16.48 18.92
CA ASP A 128 8.27 -15.92 17.71
C ASP A 128 7.97 -14.41 17.60
N GLN A 129 8.33 -13.83 16.45
CA GLN A 129 8.18 -12.41 16.17
C GLN A 129 6.70 -11.95 16.11
N ASP A 130 5.73 -12.84 15.93
CA ASP A 130 4.30 -12.49 15.97
C ASP A 130 3.84 -12.04 17.36
N ARG A 131 4.70 -12.21 18.37
CA ARG A 131 4.49 -11.67 19.72
C ARG A 131 5.34 -10.44 20.02
N ASN A 132 6.22 -10.03 19.13
CA ASN A 132 7.10 -8.87 19.31
C ASN A 132 6.36 -7.57 19.01
N THR A 133 5.76 -6.97 20.05
CA THR A 133 4.96 -5.75 19.92
C THR A 133 5.79 -4.55 19.43
N SER A 134 7.10 -4.55 19.63
CA SER A 134 7.99 -3.47 19.16
C SER A 134 8.05 -3.37 17.63
N LEU A 135 7.64 -4.41 16.89
CA LEU A 135 7.57 -4.35 15.43
C LEU A 135 6.49 -3.37 14.94
N HIS A 136 5.39 -3.21 15.67
CA HIS A 136 4.37 -2.21 15.36
C HIS A 136 4.87 -0.78 15.57
N SER A 137 5.85 -0.59 16.45
CA SER A 137 6.53 0.70 16.61
C SER A 137 7.25 1.11 15.32
N VAL A 138 7.88 0.15 14.62
CA VAL A 138 8.55 0.42 13.33
C VAL A 138 7.53 0.88 12.29
N GLU A 139 6.41 0.16 12.15
CA GLU A 139 5.32 0.53 11.22
C GLU A 139 4.78 1.94 11.53
N ALA A 140 4.55 2.25 12.82
CA ALA A 140 4.02 3.53 13.26
C ALA A 140 5.01 4.70 13.03
N LEU A 141 6.31 4.47 13.25
CA LEU A 141 7.36 5.45 12.99
C LEU A 141 7.51 5.75 11.49
N LEU A 142 7.33 4.74 10.63
CA LEU A 142 7.28 4.89 9.17
C LEU A 142 5.99 5.53 8.67
N LYS A 143 4.98 5.66 9.54
CA LYS A 143 3.65 6.20 9.22
C LYS A 143 3.00 5.47 8.04
N LEU A 144 3.09 4.14 8.04
CA LEU A 144 2.60 3.35 6.92
C LEU A 144 1.09 3.57 6.69
N PRO A 145 0.65 3.81 5.44
CA PRO A 145 -0.69 4.32 5.13
C PRO A 145 -1.81 3.28 5.37
N TYR A 146 -1.45 2.00 5.52
CA TYR A 146 -2.41 0.96 5.84
C TYR A 146 -2.77 0.88 7.34
N LEU A 147 -2.11 1.68 8.18
CA LEU A 147 -2.38 1.73 9.62
C LEU A 147 -3.59 2.61 9.90
N SER A 148 -4.34 2.25 10.94
CA SER A 148 -5.63 2.88 11.26
C SER A 148 -5.51 3.97 12.32
N THR A 149 -6.52 4.82 12.46
CA THR A 149 -6.71 5.66 13.65
C THR A 149 -7.80 5.05 14.51
N VAL A 150 -7.54 4.92 15.81
CA VAL A 150 -8.50 4.38 16.79
C VAL A 150 -8.77 5.39 17.89
N SER A 151 -10.05 5.59 18.21
CA SER A 151 -10.46 6.46 19.32
C SER A 151 -10.78 5.63 20.57
N ARG A 152 -10.32 6.10 21.73
CA ARG A 152 -10.57 5.47 23.03
C ARG A 152 -10.87 6.50 24.12
N THR A 153 -11.90 6.22 24.90
CA THR A 153 -12.22 6.94 26.13
C THR A 153 -11.66 6.16 27.33
N PHE A 154 -10.91 6.84 28.20
CA PHE A 154 -10.30 6.23 29.37
C PHE A 154 -10.04 7.27 30.48
N GLN A 155 -9.76 6.79 31.68
CA GLN A 155 -9.36 7.61 32.83
C GLN A 155 -7.84 7.83 32.81
N THR A 156 -7.42 9.09 32.83
CA THR A 156 -6.01 9.49 32.98
C THR A 156 -5.48 9.17 34.38
N PRO A 157 -4.13 9.14 34.58
CA PRO A 157 -3.55 9.03 35.92
C PRO A 157 -4.05 10.07 36.91
N GLU A 158 -4.45 11.25 36.42
CA GLU A 158 -5.01 12.34 37.22
C GLU A 158 -6.51 12.15 37.56
N GLY A 159 -7.12 11.03 37.16
CA GLY A 159 -8.54 10.72 37.42
C GLY A 159 -9.52 11.49 36.55
N LYS A 160 -9.05 12.07 35.44
CA LYS A 160 -9.89 12.76 34.46
C LYS A 160 -10.22 11.82 33.29
N GLU A 161 -11.49 11.79 32.90
CA GLU A 161 -11.92 11.11 31.67
C GLU A 161 -11.48 11.90 30.43
N VAL A 162 -10.86 11.21 29.48
CA VAL A 162 -10.44 11.77 28.20
C VAL A 162 -10.79 10.81 27.07
N THR A 163 -11.19 11.38 25.93
CA THR A 163 -11.25 10.66 24.66
C THR A 163 -10.05 11.08 23.82
N LYS A 164 -9.28 10.10 23.34
CA LYS A 164 -8.08 10.35 22.55
C LYS A 164 -8.05 9.45 21.32
N GLU A 165 -7.58 10.02 20.22
CA GLU A 165 -7.22 9.30 19.00
C GLU A 165 -5.76 8.83 19.08
N TYR A 166 -5.54 7.57 18.72
CA TYR A 166 -4.22 7.00 18.53
C TYR A 166 -4.05 6.72 17.05
N HIS A 167 -3.12 7.45 16.42
CA HIS A 167 -2.82 7.29 15.01
C HIS A 167 -1.89 6.09 14.79
N PHE A 168 -1.85 5.61 13.55
CA PHE A 168 -0.98 4.53 13.10
C PHE A 168 -1.11 3.24 13.93
N PHE A 169 -2.33 2.92 14.34
CA PHE A 169 -2.63 1.72 15.10
C PHE A 169 -2.58 0.48 14.18
N PRO A 170 -1.87 -0.59 14.59
CA PRO A 170 -1.66 -1.75 13.76
C PRO A 170 -2.96 -2.45 13.38
N GLY A 171 -2.99 -2.88 12.13
CA GLY A 171 -4.07 -3.69 11.56
C GLY A 171 -3.88 -5.18 11.85
N PRO A 172 -4.60 -6.05 11.12
CA PRO A 172 -4.61 -7.49 11.35
C PRO A 172 -3.31 -8.17 10.85
N HIS A 173 -3.38 -9.29 10.13
CA HIS A 173 -2.24 -10.16 9.84
C HIS A 173 -0.93 -9.48 9.36
N ARG A 174 0.22 -10.00 9.80
CA ARG A 174 1.59 -9.64 9.39
C ARG A 174 2.44 -10.91 9.27
N ASP A 175 3.45 -10.88 8.42
CA ASP A 175 4.51 -11.91 8.38
C ASP A 175 5.74 -11.41 9.15
N PHE A 176 5.63 -11.36 10.48
CA PHE A 176 6.77 -10.97 11.31
C PHE A 176 7.80 -12.09 11.47
N ILE A 177 7.38 -13.35 11.32
CA ILE A 177 8.27 -14.51 11.38
C ILE A 177 9.38 -14.40 10.32
N GLY A 178 9.07 -13.88 9.13
CA GLY A 178 10.05 -13.64 8.06
C GLY A 178 11.22 -12.72 8.45
N LEU A 179 11.10 -11.92 9.52
CA LEU A 179 12.15 -10.98 9.96
C LEU A 179 13.30 -11.63 10.73
N ASP A 180 13.15 -12.87 11.21
CA ASP A 180 14.19 -13.56 12.00
C ASP A 180 15.52 -13.62 11.26
N ARG A 181 15.49 -13.97 9.96
CA ARG A 181 16.70 -14.06 9.14
C ARG A 181 17.36 -12.70 9.01
N LEU A 182 16.58 -11.66 8.71
CA LEU A 182 17.07 -10.31 8.51
C LEU A 182 17.73 -9.75 9.77
N LEU A 183 17.12 -9.97 10.96
CA LEU A 183 17.69 -9.52 12.24
C LEU A 183 18.91 -10.35 12.67
N THR A 184 18.98 -11.62 12.30
CA THR A 184 20.16 -12.47 12.54
C THR A 184 21.33 -12.04 11.66
N ASP A 185 21.08 -11.85 10.36
CA ASP A 185 22.10 -11.46 9.37
C ASP A 185 22.66 -10.06 9.67
N ALA A 186 21.83 -9.15 10.21
CA ALA A 186 22.26 -7.83 10.70
C ALA A 186 23.04 -7.89 12.04
N GLY A 187 23.14 -9.06 12.68
CA GLY A 187 23.85 -9.23 13.95
C GLY A 187 23.12 -8.67 15.18
N VAL A 188 21.86 -8.24 15.04
CA VAL A 188 21.07 -7.61 16.10
C VAL A 188 20.22 -8.62 16.88
N MET A 189 20.09 -9.85 16.39
CA MET A 189 19.40 -10.93 17.10
C MET A 189 20.32 -12.13 17.35
N LYS A 190 20.24 -12.66 18.58
CA LYS A 190 20.86 -13.93 18.99
C LYS A 190 19.80 -14.91 19.41
N THR A 191 20.08 -16.20 19.21
CA THR A 191 19.17 -17.27 19.61
C THR A 191 19.88 -18.32 20.45
N ALA A 192 19.14 -18.93 21.38
CA ALA A 192 19.61 -20.05 22.19
C ALA A 192 18.42 -20.87 22.68
N ARG A 193 18.72 -22.01 23.30
CA ARG A 193 17.70 -22.86 23.92
C ARG A 193 17.77 -22.79 25.44
N ILE A 194 16.65 -22.52 26.09
CA ILE A 194 16.52 -22.55 27.56
C ILE A 194 15.43 -23.57 27.91
N GLY A 195 15.87 -24.73 28.42
CA GLY A 195 15.00 -25.90 28.53
C GLY A 195 14.44 -26.32 27.18
N ASN A 196 13.11 -26.37 27.04
CA ASN A 196 12.48 -26.71 25.78
C ASN A 196 12.27 -25.50 24.86
N ALA A 197 12.37 -24.27 25.38
CA ALA A 197 12.04 -23.06 24.66
C ALA A 197 13.18 -22.58 23.76
N GLN A 198 12.82 -22.23 22.52
CA GLN A 198 13.67 -21.38 21.68
C GLN A 198 13.56 -19.94 22.20
N VAL A 199 14.70 -19.33 22.50
CA VAL A 199 14.76 -17.96 23.03
C VAL A 199 15.51 -17.09 22.04
N ARG A 200 14.96 -15.90 21.78
CA ARG A 200 15.59 -14.85 20.98
C ARG A 200 15.89 -13.66 21.87
N LEU A 201 17.09 -13.12 21.77
CA LEU A 201 17.46 -11.86 22.39
C LEU A 201 17.84 -10.88 21.28
N ILE A 202 17.11 -9.78 21.21
CA ILE A 202 17.18 -8.80 20.14
C ILE A 202 17.66 -7.49 20.75
N ASP A 203 18.69 -6.87 20.18
CA ASP A 203 19.06 -5.49 20.46
C ASP A 203 17.96 -4.56 19.95
N SER A 204 17.30 -3.83 20.86
CA SER A 204 16.13 -3.03 20.51
C SER A 204 16.51 -1.91 19.55
N ALA A 205 17.58 -1.16 19.82
CA ALA A 205 18.02 -0.07 18.96
C ALA A 205 18.44 -0.57 17.57
N GLY A 206 19.26 -1.62 17.51
CA GLY A 206 19.67 -2.23 16.25
C GLY A 206 18.49 -2.78 15.44
N MET A 207 17.46 -3.33 16.08
CA MET A 207 16.24 -3.76 15.40
C MET A 207 15.50 -2.57 14.77
N PHE A 208 15.31 -1.46 15.51
CA PHE A 208 14.67 -0.26 14.97
C PHE A 208 15.47 0.31 13.80
N GLU A 209 16.79 0.49 13.95
CA GLU A 209 17.65 0.99 12.88
C GLU A 209 17.55 0.14 11.61
N THR A 210 17.68 -1.18 11.76
CA THR A 210 17.63 -2.14 10.65
C THR A 210 16.26 -2.09 9.95
N LEU A 211 15.17 -2.18 10.71
CA LEU A 211 13.83 -2.30 10.12
C LEU A 211 13.28 -0.97 9.60
N LEU A 212 13.66 0.17 10.19
CA LEU A 212 13.33 1.48 9.63
C LEU A 212 14.01 1.69 8.28
N ALA A 213 15.29 1.30 8.15
CA ALA A 213 16.00 1.38 6.87
C ALA A 213 15.37 0.49 5.80
N VAL A 214 14.96 -0.73 6.16
CA VAL A 214 14.28 -1.67 5.26
C VAL A 214 12.90 -1.14 4.87
N GLY A 215 12.08 -0.77 5.85
CA GLY A 215 10.70 -0.33 5.61
C GLY A 215 10.60 1.00 4.85
N ALA A 216 11.61 1.87 4.96
CA ALA A 216 11.68 3.10 4.16
C ALA A 216 11.85 2.81 2.66
N GLN A 217 12.51 1.70 2.30
CA GLN A 217 12.72 1.29 0.90
C GLN A 217 11.61 0.35 0.41
N ARG A 218 11.10 -0.49 1.31
CA ARG A 218 10.10 -1.52 1.04
C ARG A 218 8.99 -1.45 2.09
N PRO A 219 8.00 -0.54 1.92
CA PRO A 219 6.92 -0.32 2.90
C PRO A 219 6.03 -1.54 3.18
N ASP A 220 6.07 -2.56 2.33
CA ASP A 220 5.39 -3.85 2.46
C ASP A 220 6.24 -4.94 3.14
N PHE A 221 7.39 -4.60 3.73
CA PHE A 221 8.38 -5.55 4.29
C PHE A 221 7.86 -6.57 5.32
N VAL A 222 6.67 -6.35 5.89
CA VAL A 222 5.99 -7.21 6.88
C VAL A 222 4.67 -7.78 6.38
N LEU A 223 4.34 -7.58 5.11
CA LEU A 223 3.18 -8.16 4.46
C LEU A 223 3.58 -9.50 3.84
N CYS A 224 2.72 -10.52 3.95
CA CYS A 224 2.96 -11.78 3.27
C CYS A 224 2.70 -11.66 1.76
N ASP A 225 3.31 -12.55 0.99
CA ASP A 225 3.14 -12.63 -0.47
C ASP A 225 2.00 -13.58 -0.89
N ASN A 226 1.21 -14.08 0.08
CA ASN A 226 0.07 -14.93 -0.24
C ASN A 226 -1.04 -14.10 -0.92
N PRO A 227 -1.36 -14.35 -2.20
CA PRO A 227 -2.39 -13.60 -2.93
C PRO A 227 -3.80 -13.80 -2.35
N GLU A 228 -4.01 -14.86 -1.56
CA GLU A 228 -5.27 -15.17 -0.90
C GLU A 228 -5.39 -14.54 0.50
N CYS A 229 -4.35 -13.84 0.98
CA CYS A 229 -4.41 -13.13 2.26
C CYS A 229 -5.13 -11.79 2.10
N ALA A 230 -6.45 -11.77 2.33
CA ALA A 230 -7.29 -10.58 2.20
C ALA A 230 -6.74 -9.35 2.95
N ASP A 231 -6.18 -9.57 4.15
CA ASP A 231 -5.58 -8.51 4.97
C ASP A 231 -4.35 -7.88 4.30
N CYS A 232 -3.37 -8.71 3.89
CA CYS A 232 -2.14 -8.22 3.29
C CYS A 232 -2.39 -7.63 1.89
N VAL A 233 -3.34 -8.18 1.13
CA VAL A 233 -3.78 -7.61 -0.16
C VAL A 233 -4.34 -6.21 0.04
N LYS A 234 -5.26 -6.02 1.00
CA LYS A 234 -5.84 -4.70 1.29
C LYS A 234 -4.78 -3.70 1.79
N GLN A 235 -3.85 -4.14 2.62
CA GLN A 235 -2.79 -3.29 3.14
C GLN A 235 -1.80 -2.88 2.04
N ARG A 236 -1.44 -3.80 1.15
CA ARG A 236 -0.61 -3.52 -0.03
C ARG A 236 -1.31 -2.56 -1.00
N ALA A 237 -2.63 -2.71 -1.17
CA ALA A 237 -3.43 -1.77 -1.92
C ALA A 237 -3.36 -0.34 -1.32
N ALA A 238 -3.44 -0.19 0.00
CA ALA A 238 -3.29 1.12 0.64
C ALA A 238 -1.90 1.75 0.42
N LEU A 239 -0.82 0.94 0.35
CA LEU A 239 0.52 1.43 -0.04
C LEU A 239 0.52 1.98 -1.47
N HIS A 240 -0.06 1.24 -2.41
CA HIS A 240 -0.14 1.67 -3.81
C HIS A 240 -0.99 2.93 -3.97
N ALA A 241 -2.10 3.03 -3.25
CA ALA A 241 -2.97 4.21 -3.28
C ALA A 241 -2.24 5.47 -2.78
N ASP A 242 -1.49 5.36 -1.68
CA ASP A 242 -0.65 6.46 -1.17
C ASP A 242 0.45 6.86 -2.16
N ALA A 243 1.06 5.89 -2.86
CA ALA A 243 2.03 6.18 -3.91
C ALA A 243 1.40 6.94 -5.09
N TYR A 244 0.25 6.49 -5.60
CA TYR A 244 -0.45 7.16 -6.68
C TYR A 244 -1.01 8.54 -6.29
N ALA A 245 -1.40 8.75 -5.04
CA ALA A 245 -1.87 10.05 -4.56
C ALA A 245 -0.79 11.15 -4.60
N LYS A 246 0.49 10.76 -4.66
CA LYS A 246 1.63 11.69 -4.79
C LYS A 246 1.97 12.00 -6.25
N GLU A 247 1.38 11.29 -7.20
CA GLU A 247 1.54 11.54 -8.63
C GLU A 247 0.59 12.64 -9.11
N SER A 248 0.99 13.36 -10.16
CA SER A 248 0.16 14.42 -10.75
C SER A 248 -0.96 13.88 -11.63
N PHE A 249 -0.78 12.68 -12.20
CA PHE A 249 -1.71 12.07 -13.15
C PHE A 249 -2.83 11.30 -12.43
N ARG A 250 -3.87 10.97 -13.18
CA ARG A 250 -4.94 10.07 -12.74
C ARG A 250 -4.78 8.72 -13.41
N LEU A 251 -4.90 7.64 -12.65
CA LEU A 251 -4.80 6.28 -13.18
C LEU A 251 -6.19 5.68 -13.38
N ALA A 252 -6.43 5.10 -14.54
CA ALA A 252 -7.58 4.24 -14.81
C ALA A 252 -7.12 2.95 -15.48
N ALA A 253 -7.99 1.95 -15.50
CA ALA A 253 -7.83 0.80 -16.40
C ALA A 253 -9.02 0.72 -17.35
N SER A 254 -8.78 0.19 -18.54
CA SER A 254 -9.83 -0.18 -19.47
C SER A 254 -10.69 -1.32 -18.87
N ALA A 255 -12.01 -1.27 -19.06
CA ALA A 255 -12.94 -2.26 -18.53
C ALA A 255 -12.62 -3.69 -19.02
N ARG A 256 -12.27 -3.87 -20.30
CA ARG A 256 -11.83 -5.18 -20.84
C ARG A 256 -10.57 -5.74 -20.20
N LEU A 257 -9.65 -4.88 -19.73
CA LEU A 257 -8.44 -5.34 -19.04
C LEU A 257 -8.76 -5.68 -17.60
N ALA A 258 -9.61 -4.89 -16.96
CA ALA A 258 -9.95 -5.04 -15.56
C ALA A 258 -10.84 -6.26 -15.26
N GLY A 259 -11.60 -6.77 -16.23
CA GLY A 259 -12.41 -7.97 -16.05
C GLY A 259 -13.52 -8.12 -17.10
N ARG A 260 -14.38 -9.12 -16.91
CA ARG A 260 -15.43 -9.46 -17.88
C ARG A 260 -16.79 -8.88 -17.48
N TYR A 261 -17.08 -8.80 -16.19
CA TYR A 261 -18.31 -8.25 -15.62
C TYR A 261 -18.01 -7.32 -14.44
N VAL A 262 -18.98 -6.48 -14.08
CA VAL A 262 -18.79 -5.35 -13.16
C VAL A 262 -18.25 -5.76 -11.78
N PRO A 263 -18.80 -6.77 -11.07
CA PRO A 263 -18.22 -7.24 -9.81
C PRO A 263 -16.74 -7.66 -9.88
N GLU A 264 -16.35 -8.40 -10.92
CA GLU A 264 -14.95 -8.81 -11.13
C GLU A 264 -14.05 -7.61 -11.40
N ILE A 265 -14.52 -6.66 -12.23
CA ILE A 265 -13.79 -5.42 -12.50
C ILE A 265 -13.56 -4.63 -11.20
N ILE A 266 -14.59 -4.50 -10.36
CA ILE A 266 -14.49 -3.82 -9.06
C ILE A 266 -13.42 -4.47 -8.20
N GLU A 267 -13.47 -5.79 -8.04
CA GLU A 267 -12.53 -6.53 -7.20
C GLU A 267 -11.08 -6.35 -7.68
N ASN A 268 -10.86 -6.50 -8.99
CA ASN A 268 -9.53 -6.38 -9.58
C ASN A 268 -8.98 -4.95 -9.48
N LEU A 269 -9.83 -3.93 -9.68
CA LEU A 269 -9.44 -2.53 -9.55
C LEU A 269 -9.09 -2.17 -8.10
N GLN A 270 -9.87 -2.63 -7.12
CA GLN A 270 -9.62 -2.41 -5.69
C GLN A 270 -8.32 -3.09 -5.24
N ARG A 271 -8.07 -4.32 -5.74
CA ARG A 271 -6.84 -5.08 -5.46
C ARG A 271 -5.58 -4.34 -5.93
N GLU A 272 -5.67 -3.67 -7.08
CA GLU A 272 -4.55 -2.93 -7.69
C GLU A 272 -4.52 -1.42 -7.37
N SER A 273 -5.43 -0.95 -6.52
CA SER A 273 -5.57 0.46 -6.12
C SER A 273 -5.83 1.43 -7.27
N ILE A 274 -6.61 0.99 -8.24
CA ILE A 274 -7.02 1.80 -9.38
C ILE A 274 -8.45 2.28 -9.12
N SER A 275 -8.62 3.56 -8.84
CA SER A 275 -9.91 4.15 -8.48
C SER A 275 -10.76 4.62 -9.66
N ALA A 276 -10.37 4.26 -10.89
CA ALA A 276 -11.11 4.62 -12.08
C ALA A 276 -11.10 3.55 -13.18
N VAL A 277 -12.18 3.50 -13.95
CA VAL A 277 -12.36 2.61 -15.09
C VAL A 277 -12.74 3.39 -16.34
N GLU A 278 -12.22 3.01 -17.50
CA GLU A 278 -12.68 3.50 -18.80
C GLU A 278 -13.59 2.45 -19.43
N LEU A 279 -14.82 2.83 -19.77
CA LEU A 279 -15.80 1.92 -20.35
C LEU A 279 -15.56 1.76 -21.85
N ASP A 280 -14.93 0.67 -22.26
CA ASP A 280 -14.78 0.29 -23.66
C ASP A 280 -15.61 -0.95 -24.01
N PHE A 281 -15.38 -2.08 -23.35
CA PHE A 281 -16.13 -3.32 -23.53
C PHE A 281 -16.54 -3.92 -22.18
N LEU A 282 -17.77 -4.43 -22.13
CA LEU A 282 -18.27 -5.25 -21.04
C LEU A 282 -18.86 -6.53 -21.63
N GLN A 283 -18.48 -7.68 -21.06
CA GLN A 283 -18.89 -9.00 -21.56
C GLN A 283 -18.63 -9.19 -23.07
N GLY A 284 -17.52 -8.63 -23.58
CA GLY A 284 -17.14 -8.70 -25.00
C GLY A 284 -17.97 -7.82 -25.94
N LYS A 285 -18.86 -6.97 -25.44
CA LYS A 285 -19.65 -6.02 -26.24
C LYS A 285 -19.15 -4.60 -25.98
N ALA A 286 -19.04 -3.80 -27.05
CA ALA A 286 -18.68 -2.40 -26.89
C ALA A 286 -19.75 -1.68 -26.05
N CYS A 287 -19.34 -0.96 -25.01
CA CYS A 287 -20.22 -0.37 -24.02
C CYS A 287 -21.27 0.56 -24.65
N TRP A 288 -20.90 1.32 -25.68
CA TRP A 288 -21.82 2.23 -26.38
C TRP A 288 -22.98 1.52 -27.11
N MET A 289 -22.87 0.21 -27.34
CA MET A 289 -23.93 -0.62 -27.93
C MET A 289 -24.83 -1.29 -26.88
N LEU A 290 -24.50 -1.17 -25.59
CA LEU A 290 -25.32 -1.73 -24.52
C LEU A 290 -26.54 -0.84 -24.25
N PRO A 291 -27.65 -1.43 -23.78
CA PRO A 291 -28.79 -0.67 -23.28
C PRO A 291 -28.38 0.34 -22.19
N ALA A 292 -28.97 1.53 -22.24
CA ALA A 292 -28.60 2.64 -21.37
C ALA A 292 -28.87 2.35 -19.88
N ASP A 293 -29.96 1.64 -19.57
CA ASP A 293 -30.29 1.15 -18.23
C ASP A 293 -29.18 0.25 -17.65
N ARG A 294 -28.63 -0.65 -18.47
CA ARG A 294 -27.53 -1.54 -18.06
C ARG A 294 -26.24 -0.78 -17.81
N LEU A 295 -25.88 0.19 -18.66
CA LEU A 295 -24.71 1.03 -18.44
C LEU A 295 -24.88 1.93 -17.21
N ALA A 296 -26.06 2.50 -17.00
CA ALA A 296 -26.36 3.29 -15.82
C ALA A 296 -26.24 2.46 -14.54
N ALA A 297 -26.74 1.22 -14.54
CA ALA A 297 -26.57 0.29 -13.42
C ALA A 297 -25.09 -0.03 -13.15
N ALA A 298 -24.31 -0.32 -14.20
CA ALA A 298 -22.87 -0.56 -14.07
C ALA A 298 -22.13 0.66 -13.48
N ILE A 299 -22.43 1.87 -13.96
CA ILE A 299 -21.84 3.12 -13.45
C ILE A 299 -22.20 3.34 -11.98
N GLN A 300 -23.45 3.05 -11.59
CA GLN A 300 -23.89 3.15 -10.20
C GLN A 300 -23.17 2.15 -9.30
N GLU A 301 -22.96 0.92 -9.77
CA GLU A 301 -22.24 -0.12 -9.03
C GLU A 301 -20.77 0.27 -8.83
N PHE A 302 -20.08 0.75 -9.87
CA PHE A 302 -18.73 1.31 -9.74
C PHE A 302 -18.68 2.47 -8.74
N ALA A 303 -19.63 3.42 -8.83
CA ALA A 303 -19.68 4.57 -7.94
C ALA A 303 -19.95 4.18 -6.48
N GLY A 304 -20.76 3.14 -6.24
CA GLY A 304 -21.02 2.58 -4.91
C GLY A 304 -19.77 2.05 -4.22
N GLU A 305 -18.79 1.63 -5.01
CA GLU A 305 -17.50 1.10 -4.56
C GLU A 305 -16.36 2.13 -4.66
N GLY A 306 -16.70 3.41 -4.88
CA GLY A 306 -15.72 4.50 -4.97
C GLY A 306 -14.91 4.53 -6.27
N ILE A 307 -15.33 3.78 -7.30
CA ILE A 307 -14.65 3.70 -8.60
C ILE A 307 -15.29 4.71 -9.57
N THR A 308 -14.48 5.62 -10.10
CA THR A 308 -14.92 6.64 -11.05
C THR A 308 -14.92 6.08 -12.47
N VAL A 309 -16.00 6.28 -13.22
CA VAL A 309 -15.97 6.05 -14.67
C VAL A 309 -15.31 7.26 -15.36
N SER A 310 -14.11 7.05 -15.89
CA SER A 310 -13.27 8.10 -16.48
C SER A 310 -13.78 8.60 -17.84
N ALA A 311 -14.28 7.70 -18.69
CA ALA A 311 -14.88 8.01 -19.99
C ALA A 311 -15.61 6.79 -20.57
N LEU A 312 -16.44 7.04 -21.59
CA LEU A 312 -16.92 6.01 -22.52
C LEU A 312 -16.03 6.06 -23.77
N ARG A 313 -15.34 4.97 -24.08
CA ARG A 313 -14.54 4.85 -25.30
C ARG A 313 -15.34 4.19 -26.41
N LEU A 314 -15.32 4.79 -27.59
CA LEU A 314 -15.91 4.19 -28.78
C LEU A 314 -14.80 3.68 -29.72
N PRO A 315 -14.99 2.51 -30.35
CA PRO A 315 -14.05 1.98 -31.33
C PRO A 315 -14.15 2.65 -32.71
N MET A 316 -15.20 3.44 -32.95
CA MET A 316 -15.49 4.13 -34.21
C MET A 316 -16.33 5.38 -33.94
N VAL A 317 -16.34 6.33 -34.87
CA VAL A 317 -17.25 7.47 -34.87
C VAL A 317 -18.62 6.98 -35.38
N PRO A 318 -19.70 7.01 -34.56
CA PRO A 318 -21.02 6.60 -35.01
C PRO A 318 -21.66 7.65 -35.95
N ASP A 319 -22.42 7.18 -36.92
CA ASP A 319 -23.19 8.06 -37.83
C ASP A 319 -24.32 8.81 -37.10
N ASP A 320 -24.93 8.20 -36.08
CA ASP A 320 -26.04 8.77 -35.31
C ASP A 320 -25.54 9.47 -34.04
N SER A 321 -25.25 10.77 -34.18
CA SER A 321 -24.81 11.62 -33.08
C SER A 321 -25.87 11.82 -31.99
N LEU A 322 -27.16 11.79 -32.35
CA LEU A 322 -28.26 12.01 -31.40
C LEU A 322 -28.45 10.80 -30.49
N LYS A 323 -28.30 9.59 -31.02
CA LYS A 323 -28.32 8.36 -30.23
C LYS A 323 -27.22 8.35 -29.18
N LEU A 324 -25.97 8.68 -29.55
CA LEU A 324 -24.86 8.75 -28.59
C LEU A 324 -25.10 9.83 -27.54
N LEU A 325 -25.57 11.01 -27.95
CA LEU A 325 -25.87 12.10 -27.01
C LEU A 325 -26.98 11.71 -26.02
N SER A 326 -28.04 11.04 -26.49
CA SER A 326 -29.12 10.54 -25.64
C SER A 326 -28.59 9.54 -24.63
N LEU A 327 -27.76 8.58 -25.07
CA LEU A 327 -27.12 7.60 -24.21
C LEU A 327 -26.30 8.27 -23.10
N LEU A 328 -25.40 9.19 -23.47
CA LEU A 328 -24.53 9.90 -22.52
C LEU A 328 -25.32 10.71 -21.48
N LYS A 329 -26.42 11.36 -21.89
CA LYS A 329 -27.31 12.07 -20.98
C LYS A 329 -28.01 11.13 -20.00
N GLU A 330 -28.52 10.00 -20.49
CA GLU A 330 -29.21 9.00 -19.66
C GLU A 330 -28.29 8.39 -18.61
N ILE A 331 -27.07 8.01 -19.00
CA ILE A 331 -26.07 7.45 -18.08
C ILE A 331 -25.29 8.52 -17.29
N LYS A 332 -25.58 9.81 -17.55
CA LYS A 332 -24.96 10.99 -16.90
C LYS A 332 -23.43 11.06 -17.02
N LEU A 333 -22.87 10.51 -18.09
CA LEU A 333 -21.43 10.52 -18.31
C LEU A 333 -21.03 11.72 -19.16
N LYS A 334 -19.99 12.44 -18.73
CA LYS A 334 -19.60 13.73 -19.31
C LYS A 334 -18.35 13.68 -20.17
N ARG A 335 -17.75 12.51 -20.38
CA ARG A 335 -16.50 12.37 -21.13
C ARG A 335 -16.55 11.17 -22.06
N VAL A 336 -16.10 11.39 -23.30
CA VAL A 336 -16.03 10.38 -24.34
C VAL A 336 -14.65 10.37 -25.00
N VAL A 337 -14.18 9.18 -25.35
CA VAL A 337 -12.99 8.99 -26.19
C VAL A 337 -13.45 8.49 -27.56
N LEU A 338 -13.12 9.24 -28.61
CA LEU A 338 -13.48 8.94 -30.00
C LEU A 338 -12.22 8.81 -30.86
N PRO A 339 -12.23 8.01 -31.94
CA PRO A 339 -11.20 8.11 -32.98
C PRO A 339 -11.15 9.52 -33.56
N VAL A 340 -9.95 10.00 -33.93
CA VAL A 340 -9.76 11.35 -34.45
C VAL A 340 -10.33 11.50 -35.86
N GLN A 341 -10.27 10.45 -36.66
CA GLN A 341 -10.71 10.49 -38.05
C GLN A 341 -12.24 10.62 -38.14
N GLY A 342 -12.72 11.62 -38.88
CA GLY A 342 -14.16 11.83 -39.11
C GLY A 342 -14.96 12.38 -37.90
N ALA A 343 -14.30 12.71 -36.79
CA ALA A 343 -15.00 13.09 -35.56
C ALA A 343 -15.52 14.54 -35.52
N ALA A 344 -15.18 15.42 -36.47
CA ALA A 344 -15.46 16.86 -36.38
C ALA A 344 -16.93 17.21 -36.08
N SER A 345 -17.86 16.66 -36.89
CA SER A 345 -19.29 16.92 -36.73
C SER A 345 -19.82 16.41 -35.39
N LEU A 346 -19.46 15.17 -35.02
CA LEU A 346 -19.91 14.56 -33.77
C LEU A 346 -19.34 15.30 -32.55
N ALA A 347 -18.04 15.64 -32.59
CA ALA A 347 -17.37 16.35 -31.52
C ALA A 347 -18.05 17.69 -31.24
N LYS A 348 -18.45 18.42 -32.28
CA LYS A 348 -19.19 19.68 -32.16
C LYS A 348 -20.56 19.51 -31.52
N THR A 349 -21.31 18.47 -31.91
CA THR A 349 -22.61 18.15 -31.29
C THR A 349 -22.46 17.84 -29.81
N LEU A 350 -21.43 17.07 -29.44
CA LEU A 350 -21.18 16.66 -28.06
C LEU A 350 -20.67 17.82 -27.20
N ASP A 351 -19.74 18.62 -27.70
CA ASP A 351 -19.22 19.82 -27.03
C ASP A 351 -20.32 20.85 -26.79
N GLY A 352 -21.18 21.10 -27.79
CA GLY A 352 -22.36 21.96 -27.63
C GLY A 352 -23.36 21.48 -26.56
N ALA A 353 -23.28 20.21 -26.17
CA ALA A 353 -24.06 19.63 -25.09
C ALA A 353 -23.30 19.52 -23.75
N GLY A 354 -22.08 20.06 -23.67
CA GLY A 354 -21.24 20.05 -22.46
C GLY A 354 -20.58 18.70 -22.18
N ILE A 355 -20.40 17.84 -23.19
CA ILE A 355 -19.66 16.58 -23.09
C ILE A 355 -18.21 16.84 -23.51
N GLU A 356 -17.26 16.50 -22.64
CA GLU A 356 -15.83 16.52 -22.94
C GLU A 356 -15.48 15.45 -23.98
N VAL A 357 -14.84 15.87 -25.08
CA VAL A 357 -14.39 14.99 -26.14
C VAL A 357 -12.86 14.90 -26.11
N SER A 358 -12.35 13.67 -26.03
CA SER A 358 -10.94 13.33 -26.22
C SER A 358 -10.77 12.50 -27.49
N LEU A 359 -9.88 12.92 -28.37
CA LEU A 359 -9.67 12.28 -29.67
C LEU A 359 -8.44 11.36 -29.63
N ALA A 360 -8.64 10.08 -29.88
CA ALA A 360 -7.59 9.08 -29.99
C ALA A 360 -7.08 8.95 -31.43
N ASN A 361 -5.76 8.85 -31.62
CA ASN A 361 -5.24 8.54 -32.96
C ASN A 361 -5.58 7.10 -33.37
N ASP A 362 -5.91 6.94 -34.64
CA ASP A 362 -5.99 5.65 -35.32
C ASP A 362 -4.60 5.17 -35.78
N ILE A 363 -4.57 4.05 -36.51
CA ILE A 363 -3.36 3.56 -37.18
C ILE A 363 -3.06 4.50 -38.36
N GLN A 364 -2.37 5.59 -38.07
CA GLN A 364 -2.03 6.64 -39.03
C GLN A 364 -0.76 7.39 -38.61
N THR A 365 -0.16 8.12 -39.55
CA THR A 365 1.02 8.94 -39.25
C THR A 365 0.72 10.08 -38.28
N ALA A 366 1.72 10.54 -37.54
CA ALA A 366 1.61 11.67 -36.62
C ALA A 366 1.21 12.96 -37.34
N ARG A 367 1.67 13.14 -38.58
CA ARG A 367 1.27 14.27 -39.43
C ARG A 367 -0.22 14.20 -39.79
N SER A 368 -0.73 13.02 -40.15
CA SER A 368 -2.16 12.83 -40.42
C SER A 368 -3.00 13.08 -39.17
N ALA A 369 -2.63 12.47 -38.04
CA ALA A 369 -3.32 12.70 -36.76
C ALA A 369 -3.32 14.16 -36.31
N ALA A 370 -2.24 14.90 -36.53
CA ALA A 370 -2.19 16.32 -36.25
C ALA A 370 -3.10 17.14 -37.18
N ALA A 371 -3.21 16.77 -38.45
CA ALA A 371 -4.11 17.41 -39.40
C ALA A 371 -5.58 17.15 -39.05
N ASP A 372 -5.95 15.90 -38.74
CA ASP A 372 -7.31 15.54 -38.33
C ASP A 372 -7.69 16.25 -37.02
N LEU A 373 -6.80 16.23 -36.03
CA LEU A 373 -6.99 16.97 -34.78
C LEU A 373 -7.16 18.47 -35.02
N MET A 374 -6.37 19.06 -35.92
CA MET A 374 -6.49 20.48 -36.26
C MET A 374 -7.84 20.80 -36.91
N THR A 375 -8.33 19.95 -37.82
CA THR A 375 -9.66 20.08 -38.41
C THR A 375 -10.74 20.09 -37.35
N VAL A 376 -10.72 19.15 -36.39
CA VAL A 376 -11.71 19.15 -35.30
C VAL A 376 -11.57 20.38 -34.41
N ARG A 377 -10.33 20.82 -34.10
CA ARG A 377 -10.08 21.98 -33.24
C ARG A 377 -10.49 23.33 -33.84
N MET A 378 -10.61 23.43 -35.16
CA MET A 378 -11.17 24.62 -35.81
C MET A 378 -12.65 24.79 -35.46
N GLU A 379 -13.38 23.69 -35.28
CA GLU A 379 -14.79 23.71 -34.89
C GLU A 379 -14.98 23.65 -33.36
N VAL A 380 -14.10 22.93 -32.67
CA VAL A 380 -14.17 22.67 -31.23
C VAL A 380 -12.79 22.89 -30.59
N PRO A 381 -12.41 24.14 -30.27
CA PRO A 381 -11.06 24.47 -29.81
C PRO A 381 -10.61 23.74 -28.53
N GLY A 382 -11.58 23.32 -27.71
CA GLY A 382 -11.41 22.68 -26.41
C GLY A 382 -11.20 21.15 -26.44
N VAL A 383 -11.29 20.49 -27.60
CA VAL A 383 -11.06 19.03 -27.64
C VAL A 383 -9.65 18.67 -27.17
N SER A 384 -9.58 17.58 -26.43
CA SER A 384 -8.32 17.02 -25.96
C SER A 384 -7.86 15.85 -26.82
N PHE A 385 -6.62 15.42 -26.63
CA PHE A 385 -6.03 14.31 -27.35
C PHE A 385 -5.73 13.14 -26.41
N THR A 386 -6.15 11.94 -26.83
CA THR A 386 -5.76 10.65 -26.25
C THR A 386 -4.63 10.10 -27.11
N PHE A 387 -3.41 10.06 -26.57
CA PHE A 387 -2.27 9.52 -27.30
C PHE A 387 -2.26 7.99 -27.15
N ASN A 388 -2.42 7.26 -28.25
CA ASN A 388 -2.26 5.82 -28.30
C ASN A 388 -0.95 5.48 -29.03
N PRO A 389 0.11 5.07 -28.31
CA PRO A 389 1.43 4.88 -28.90
C PRO A 389 1.49 3.68 -29.84
N VAL A 390 0.77 2.60 -29.52
CA VAL A 390 0.68 1.37 -30.31
C VAL A 390 0.16 1.64 -31.72
N ASN A 391 -0.82 2.54 -31.85
CA ASN A 391 -1.38 2.89 -33.16
C ASN A 391 -0.36 3.62 -34.06
N PHE A 392 0.55 4.42 -33.49
CA PHE A 392 1.64 5.02 -34.26
C PHE A 392 2.72 3.98 -34.64
N THR A 393 3.09 3.09 -33.70
CA THR A 393 4.00 1.97 -33.97
C THR A 393 3.50 1.14 -35.16
N ARG A 394 2.21 0.79 -35.16
CA ARG A 394 1.54 0.04 -36.24
C ARG A 394 1.47 0.81 -37.56
N ALA A 395 1.50 2.14 -37.52
CA ALA A 395 1.58 2.99 -38.71
C ALA A 395 3.02 3.14 -39.26
N GLY A 396 4.00 2.47 -38.65
CA GLY A 396 5.41 2.55 -39.03
C GLY A 396 6.10 3.82 -38.56
N GLU A 397 5.53 4.53 -37.59
CA GLU A 397 6.15 5.72 -37.01
C GLU A 397 7.21 5.33 -35.98
N HIS A 398 8.45 5.78 -36.19
CA HIS A 398 9.57 5.52 -35.29
C HIS A 398 10.64 6.62 -35.36
N PRO A 399 11.21 7.08 -34.22
CA PRO A 399 10.81 6.86 -32.83
C PRO A 399 9.68 7.79 -32.33
N PHE A 400 9.03 7.50 -31.20
CA PHE A 400 8.01 8.28 -30.47
C PHE A 400 8.33 9.78 -30.44
N LEU A 401 9.56 10.15 -30.08
CA LEU A 401 9.97 11.54 -29.98
C LEU A 401 9.73 12.29 -31.30
N TYR A 402 9.83 11.59 -32.43
CA TYR A 402 9.53 12.14 -33.74
C TYR A 402 8.02 12.39 -33.90
N SER A 403 7.16 11.39 -33.69
CA SER A 403 5.70 11.53 -33.78
C SER A 403 5.15 12.60 -32.85
N TYR A 404 5.64 12.59 -31.61
CA TYR A 404 5.21 13.50 -30.57
C TYR A 404 5.58 14.97 -30.86
N LYS A 405 6.83 15.20 -31.30
CA LYS A 405 7.31 16.54 -31.68
C LYS A 405 6.65 17.03 -32.96
N THR A 406 6.50 16.15 -33.96
CA THR A 406 5.91 16.47 -35.26
C THR A 406 4.45 16.88 -35.12
N GLY A 407 3.67 16.11 -34.36
CA GLY A 407 2.25 16.43 -34.13
C GLY A 407 2.00 17.51 -33.07
N ARG A 408 3.04 17.93 -32.33
CA ARG A 408 2.96 18.92 -31.24
C ARG A 408 1.90 18.57 -30.18
N PHE A 409 1.69 17.27 -29.93
CA PHE A 409 0.60 16.75 -29.08
C PHE A 409 0.73 17.13 -27.60
N ILE A 410 1.92 17.52 -27.12
CA ILE A 410 2.16 17.99 -25.73
C ILE A 410 1.16 19.06 -25.27
N LYS A 411 0.65 19.90 -26.17
CA LYS A 411 -0.28 20.99 -25.82
C LYS A 411 -1.73 20.55 -25.64
N THR A 412 -2.10 19.39 -26.19
CA THR A 412 -3.49 18.93 -26.28
C THR A 412 -3.70 17.59 -25.59
N ILE A 413 -2.63 16.85 -25.31
CA ILE A 413 -2.71 15.57 -24.62
C ILE A 413 -3.36 15.76 -23.24
N ARG A 414 -4.42 14.99 -23.00
CA ARG A 414 -5.08 14.86 -21.69
C ARG A 414 -5.26 13.41 -21.28
N GLN A 415 -4.89 12.49 -22.16
CA GLN A 415 -4.82 11.08 -21.85
C GLN A 415 -3.67 10.42 -22.62
N LEU A 416 -2.97 9.51 -21.95
CA LEU A 416 -2.04 8.56 -22.54
C LEU A 416 -2.60 7.16 -22.32
N ASP A 417 -2.80 6.43 -23.40
CA ASP A 417 -3.12 5.01 -23.33
C ASP A 417 -1.82 4.24 -23.03
N ILE A 418 -1.79 3.52 -21.91
CA ILE A 418 -0.63 2.74 -21.47
C ILE A 418 -0.72 1.35 -22.11
N ALA A 419 0.02 1.19 -23.20
CA ALA A 419 0.12 -0.03 -23.97
C ALA A 419 1.47 -0.07 -24.71
N ASP A 420 1.91 -1.27 -25.08
CA ASP A 420 3.14 -1.47 -25.82
C ASP A 420 2.99 -2.64 -26.81
N CYS A 421 3.76 -2.57 -27.90
CA CYS A 421 3.77 -3.59 -28.94
C CYS A 421 5.08 -3.55 -29.73
N THR A 422 5.45 -4.67 -30.34
CA THR A 422 6.54 -4.76 -31.32
C THR A 422 6.17 -4.09 -32.65
N TRP A 423 7.15 -3.89 -33.53
CA TRP A 423 6.92 -3.29 -34.86
C TRP A 423 5.93 -4.04 -35.75
N ASP A 424 5.81 -5.36 -35.60
CA ASP A 424 4.80 -6.18 -36.27
C ASP A 424 3.43 -6.17 -35.56
N GLY A 425 3.30 -5.39 -34.48
CA GLY A 425 2.05 -5.11 -33.80
C GLY A 425 1.65 -6.12 -32.73
N GLN A 426 2.51 -7.10 -32.41
CA GLN A 426 2.28 -8.05 -31.31
C GLN A 426 2.31 -7.31 -29.97
N GLU A 427 1.30 -7.55 -29.13
CA GLU A 427 1.24 -6.92 -27.81
C GLU A 427 2.35 -7.41 -26.89
N THR A 428 2.90 -6.51 -26.09
CA THR A 428 3.96 -6.82 -25.13
C THR A 428 3.63 -6.25 -23.75
N PRO A 429 4.23 -6.77 -22.66
CA PRO A 429 4.28 -6.04 -21.41
C PRO A 429 4.91 -4.65 -21.61
N PHE A 430 4.63 -3.73 -20.70
CA PHE A 430 5.06 -2.34 -20.85
C PHE A 430 6.59 -2.22 -20.89
N ALA A 431 7.10 -1.37 -21.80
CA ALA A 431 8.53 -1.17 -22.07
C ALA A 431 9.30 -2.42 -22.52
N ARG A 432 8.59 -3.41 -23.07
CA ARG A 432 9.17 -4.58 -23.74
C ARG A 432 8.97 -4.54 -25.26
N GLY A 433 8.21 -3.59 -25.76
CA GLY A 433 7.96 -3.40 -27.17
C GLY A 433 8.72 -2.20 -27.73
N ASN A 434 8.16 -1.65 -28.80
CA ASN A 434 8.71 -0.58 -29.61
C ASN A 434 7.90 0.72 -29.52
N SER A 435 6.90 0.79 -28.64
CA SER A 435 6.00 1.93 -28.54
C SER A 435 6.49 3.02 -27.56
N GLU A 436 7.71 2.89 -27.02
CA GLU A 436 8.41 3.90 -26.18
C GLU A 436 7.55 4.43 -25.01
N ILE A 437 6.76 3.53 -24.42
CA ILE A 437 5.81 3.88 -23.36
C ILE A 437 6.52 4.41 -22.10
N LYS A 438 7.74 3.94 -21.82
CA LYS A 438 8.55 4.40 -20.69
C LYS A 438 8.91 5.88 -20.83
N GLU A 439 9.39 6.27 -22.01
CA GLU A 439 9.81 7.62 -22.35
C GLU A 439 8.61 8.58 -22.34
N LEU A 440 7.46 8.11 -22.85
CA LEU A 440 6.18 8.81 -22.80
C LEU A 440 5.73 9.16 -21.38
N ILE A 441 5.72 8.16 -20.50
CA ILE A 441 5.37 8.34 -19.08
C ILE A 441 6.35 9.34 -18.43
N SER A 442 7.66 9.18 -18.66
CA SER A 442 8.69 10.05 -18.09
C SER A 442 8.48 11.51 -18.49
N ILE A 443 8.31 11.81 -19.78
CA ILE A 443 8.13 13.19 -20.28
C ILE A 443 6.88 13.83 -19.66
N LEU A 444 5.77 13.09 -19.59
CA LEU A 444 4.52 13.61 -19.05
C LEU A 444 4.60 13.84 -17.53
N ARG A 445 5.20 12.90 -16.78
CA ARG A 445 5.43 13.07 -15.33
C ARG A 445 6.35 14.26 -15.03
N CYS A 446 7.45 14.41 -15.76
CA CYS A 446 8.33 15.59 -15.63
C CYS A 446 7.62 16.91 -15.94
N GLY A 447 6.62 16.88 -16.82
CA GLY A 447 5.77 18.02 -17.17
C GLY A 447 4.60 18.27 -16.20
N ASN A 448 4.53 17.58 -15.06
CA ASN A 448 3.42 17.65 -14.11
C ASN A 448 2.05 17.38 -14.77
N PHE A 449 1.99 16.36 -15.63
CA PHE A 449 0.79 15.99 -16.37
C PHE A 449 -0.34 15.59 -15.43
N SER A 450 -1.50 16.24 -15.56
CA SER A 450 -2.69 16.03 -14.73
C SER A 450 -3.85 15.31 -15.42
N GLY A 451 -3.56 14.71 -16.58
CA GLY A 451 -4.51 13.93 -17.35
C GLY A 451 -4.58 12.47 -16.91
N TRP A 452 -5.12 11.63 -17.78
CA TRP A 452 -5.33 10.20 -17.53
C TRP A 452 -4.21 9.33 -18.09
N PHE A 453 -3.73 8.39 -17.30
CA PHE A 453 -3.03 7.20 -17.76
C PHE A 453 -4.02 6.04 -17.70
N VAL A 454 -4.26 5.39 -18.84
CA VAL A 454 -5.25 4.30 -18.94
C VAL A 454 -4.56 3.00 -19.29
N LEU A 455 -4.47 2.08 -18.34
CA LEU A 455 -3.91 0.73 -18.57
C LEU A 455 -4.81 -0.03 -19.55
N GLY A 456 -4.24 -0.49 -20.66
CA GLY A 456 -4.99 -1.20 -21.71
C GLY A 456 -5.96 -0.33 -22.49
N GLY A 457 -5.82 1.01 -22.42
CA GLY A 457 -6.65 1.93 -23.21
C GLY A 457 -6.44 1.70 -24.71
N GLY A 458 -7.50 1.40 -25.45
CA GLY A 458 -7.46 1.28 -26.92
C GLY A 458 -6.65 0.11 -27.50
N ALA A 459 -5.81 -0.56 -26.72
CA ALA A 459 -4.95 -1.69 -27.15
C ALA A 459 -4.90 -2.79 -26.07
N PRO A 460 -4.81 -4.08 -26.44
CA PRO A 460 -4.72 -5.16 -25.45
C PRO A 460 -3.41 -5.09 -24.66
N TYR A 461 -3.46 -5.61 -23.43
CA TYR A 461 -2.27 -5.99 -22.67
C TYR A 461 -2.20 -7.53 -22.63
N PRO A 462 -1.02 -8.15 -22.78
CA PRO A 462 -0.87 -9.60 -22.73
C PRO A 462 -0.83 -10.10 -21.29
N GLY A 463 -2.00 -10.20 -20.65
CA GLY A 463 -2.12 -10.70 -19.28
C GLY A 463 -3.30 -10.09 -18.50
N PRO A 464 -3.47 -10.48 -17.22
CA PRO A 464 -4.46 -9.89 -16.33
C PRO A 464 -4.09 -8.45 -15.92
N LEU A 465 -5.04 -7.75 -15.30
CA LEU A 465 -4.81 -6.41 -14.73
C LEU A 465 -3.67 -6.38 -13.71
N ALA A 466 -3.51 -7.43 -12.90
CA ALA A 466 -2.48 -7.49 -11.86
C ALA A 466 -1.07 -7.32 -12.45
N ASP A 467 -0.77 -8.07 -13.52
CA ASP A 467 0.50 -8.01 -14.23
C ASP A 467 0.74 -6.62 -14.85
N ALA A 468 -0.31 -6.02 -15.43
CA ALA A 468 -0.24 -4.68 -16.00
C ALA A 468 0.03 -3.63 -14.92
N ALA A 469 -0.68 -3.68 -13.81
CA ALA A 469 -0.50 -2.77 -12.69
C ALA A 469 0.89 -2.91 -12.06
N GLU A 470 1.39 -4.14 -11.90
CA GLU A 470 2.75 -4.40 -11.43
C GLU A 470 3.82 -3.85 -12.39
N ASN A 471 3.69 -4.14 -13.70
CA ASN A 471 4.61 -3.60 -14.71
C ASN A 471 4.60 -2.07 -14.71
N PHE A 472 3.42 -1.46 -14.58
CA PHE A 472 3.29 -0.01 -14.51
C PHE A 472 3.95 0.57 -13.25
N ARG A 473 3.75 -0.03 -12.07
CA ARG A 473 4.44 0.39 -10.83
C ARG A 473 5.96 0.26 -10.95
N ASN A 474 6.45 -0.85 -11.50
CA ASN A 474 7.88 -1.07 -11.73
C ASN A 474 8.47 -0.02 -12.68
N LEU A 475 7.71 0.39 -13.70
CA LEU A 475 8.10 1.49 -14.57
C LEU A 475 8.20 2.80 -13.81
N LEU A 476 7.18 3.16 -13.02
CA LEU A 476 7.19 4.39 -12.23
C LEU A 476 8.36 4.45 -11.24
N ALA A 477 8.70 3.33 -10.60
CA ALA A 477 9.81 3.23 -9.66
C ALA A 477 11.19 3.30 -10.33
N SER A 478 11.27 3.00 -11.64
CA SER A 478 12.52 3.05 -12.41
C SER A 478 12.87 4.43 -13.00
N MET A 479 11.99 5.42 -12.81
CA MET A 479 12.08 6.79 -13.34
C MET A 479 12.12 7.78 -12.19
#